data_AF-A0A525JNM4-F1
#
_entry.id   AF-A0A525JNM4-F1
#
_cell.length_a   1.000
_cell.length_b   1.000
_cell.length_c   1.000
_cell.angle_alpha   90.00
_cell.angle_beta   90.00
_cell.angle_gamma   90.00
#
_symmetry.space_group_name_H-M   'P 1'
#
loop_
_entity.id
_entity.type
_entity.pdbx_description
1 polymer ?
#
loop_
_entity_poly.entity_id
_entity_poly.type
_entity_poly.pdbx_seq_one_letter_code
_entity_poly.pdbx_strand_id
1 'polypeptide(L)'
;MTALESDPGHLRYMPKLDGLRALAIGLVLLQHFGPEPFASAIASGAVGVKLFFVLSGFLITAVLLGLREADMSRPEAAARFYWRRILRLTPALYAAIAAAVLLGVGLMRQDWWWHALYLSNVLVVVRQTFGPVGHFWTLAVEEQFYLLWSLLALFLPRRALIPAVAGFILLGPAYRLALAWAGVSSFAQVLLPGNIDGLALGALLALSHRHGAVWRMLSSPWVLAASAAAAGGLLLPAAPDLARRVVFPSLVFLASASAVAIGSKAGGGAGVRWLEATILRHIGTISYGIYVYHYFLPLIAARWVPAVANAPGPLRAGIYVAASLAVAEVSWRFLEQPIRRLRDRRPAAPARRAEPA
;
A
#
# COMPACT_ATOMS: atom_id res chain seq x y z
N MET A 1 19.40 10.90 -21.28
CA MET A 1 19.10 9.46 -21.06
C MET A 1 20.43 8.74 -20.88
N THR A 2 21.13 9.09 -19.80
CA THR A 2 22.50 8.66 -19.51
C THR A 2 22.45 7.47 -18.55
N ALA A 3 23.19 6.43 -18.89
CA ALA A 3 23.41 5.26 -18.06
C ALA A 3 24.02 5.72 -16.73
N LEU A 4 23.22 5.65 -15.66
CA LEU A 4 23.73 5.78 -14.30
C LEU A 4 24.21 4.41 -13.87
N GLU A 5 25.49 4.37 -13.53
CA GLU A 5 26.19 3.29 -12.87
C GLU A 5 25.35 2.75 -11.69
N SER A 6 25.42 1.43 -11.54
CA SER A 6 24.59 0.67 -10.63
C SER A 6 25.04 0.88 -9.18
N ASP A 7 24.38 1.81 -8.49
CA ASP A 7 24.43 1.92 -7.03
C ASP A 7 23.93 0.60 -6.40
N PRO A 8 24.71 -0.10 -5.57
CA PRO A 8 24.38 -1.42 -5.01
C PRO A 8 23.11 -1.45 -4.12
N GLY A 9 22.44 -0.32 -3.90
CA GLY A 9 21.13 -0.24 -3.23
C GLY A 9 19.93 0.03 -4.15
N HIS A 10 20.10 0.12 -5.48
CA HIS A 10 19.02 0.46 -6.40
C HIS A 10 18.36 -0.79 -7.01
N LEU A 11 17.14 -1.11 -6.56
CA LEU A 11 16.26 -1.97 -7.33
C LEU A 11 16.14 -1.40 -8.75
N ARG A 12 16.51 -2.20 -9.75
CA ARG A 12 16.32 -1.83 -11.16
C ARG A 12 14.86 -1.44 -11.34
N TYR A 13 14.61 -0.21 -11.81
CA TYR A 13 13.26 0.33 -11.98
C TYR A 13 12.35 -0.64 -12.73
N MET A 14 11.15 -0.88 -12.22
CA MET A 14 10.20 -1.88 -12.72
C MET A 14 8.89 -1.21 -13.15
N PRO A 15 8.77 -0.77 -14.42
CA PRO A 15 7.62 0.00 -14.90
C PRO A 15 6.28 -0.69 -14.65
N LYS A 16 6.23 -2.03 -14.77
CA LYS A 16 5.01 -2.83 -14.56
C LYS A 16 4.45 -2.70 -13.15
N LEU A 17 5.29 -2.45 -12.14
CA LEU A 17 4.82 -2.25 -10.76
C LEU A 17 4.08 -0.92 -10.61
N ASP A 18 4.48 0.12 -11.34
CA ASP A 18 3.70 1.37 -11.40
C ASP A 18 2.34 1.10 -12.08
N GLY A 19 2.31 0.29 -13.14
CA GLY A 19 1.06 -0.16 -13.75
C GLY A 19 0.13 -0.90 -12.78
N LEU A 20 0.67 -1.80 -11.97
CA LEU A 20 -0.12 -2.47 -10.91
C LEU A 20 -0.61 -1.49 -9.83
N ARG A 21 0.19 -0.47 -9.46
CA ARG A 21 -0.25 0.61 -8.57
C ARG A 21 -1.38 1.43 -9.19
N ALA A 22 -1.34 1.68 -10.50
CA ALA A 22 -2.42 2.36 -11.22
C ALA A 22 -3.72 1.57 -11.23
N LEU A 23 -3.65 0.25 -11.42
CA LEU A 23 -4.81 -0.63 -11.27
C LEU A 23 -5.35 -0.62 -9.84
N ALA A 24 -4.47 -0.74 -8.85
CA ALA A 24 -4.84 -0.75 -7.45
C ALA A 24 -5.59 0.54 -7.06
N ILE A 25 -5.08 1.72 -7.45
CA ILE A 25 -5.77 2.98 -7.18
C ILE A 25 -7.06 3.13 -8.00
N GLY A 26 -7.09 2.65 -9.25
CA GLY A 26 -8.31 2.64 -10.06
C GLY A 26 -9.43 1.84 -9.41
N LEU A 27 -9.11 0.67 -8.84
CA LEU A 27 -10.07 -0.14 -8.08
C LEU A 27 -10.53 0.54 -6.79
N VAL A 28 -9.64 1.27 -6.10
CA VAL A 28 -10.02 2.08 -4.93
C VAL A 28 -10.96 3.21 -5.33
N LEU A 29 -10.67 3.94 -6.42
CA LEU A 29 -11.55 5.01 -6.90
C LEU A 29 -12.91 4.46 -7.35
N LEU A 30 -12.91 3.29 -8.01
CA LEU A 30 -14.14 2.61 -8.39
C LEU A 30 -14.99 2.24 -7.18
N GLN A 31 -14.39 1.79 -6.08
CA GLN A 31 -15.12 1.49 -4.85
C GLN A 31 -15.83 2.70 -4.27
N HIS A 32 -15.20 3.87 -4.33
CA HIS A 32 -15.68 5.06 -3.63
C HIS A 32 -16.56 5.96 -4.50
N PHE A 33 -16.31 5.98 -5.82
CA PHE A 33 -16.99 6.87 -6.75
C PHE A 33 -17.79 6.12 -7.82
N GLY A 34 -17.51 4.83 -8.04
CA GLY A 34 -18.18 4.04 -9.05
C GLY A 34 -19.63 3.72 -8.72
N PRO A 35 -20.37 3.17 -9.70
CA PRO A 35 -21.74 2.73 -9.47
C PRO A 35 -21.77 1.55 -8.47
N GLU A 36 -22.52 1.72 -7.38
CA GLU A 36 -22.62 0.79 -6.24
C GLU A 36 -22.80 -0.69 -6.61
N PRO A 37 -23.66 -1.09 -7.59
CA PRO A 37 -23.83 -2.51 -7.91
C PRO A 37 -22.55 -3.14 -8.47
N PHE A 38 -21.80 -2.42 -9.30
CA PHE A 38 -20.60 -2.94 -9.93
C PHE A 38 -19.40 -2.92 -8.98
N ALA A 39 -19.22 -1.80 -8.26
CA ALA A 39 -18.12 -1.61 -7.33
C ALA A 39 -18.13 -2.65 -6.19
N SER A 40 -19.32 -2.91 -5.63
CA SER A 40 -19.53 -3.88 -4.55
C SER A 40 -19.50 -5.33 -5.05
N ALA A 41 -19.98 -5.61 -6.27
CA ALA A 41 -19.98 -6.97 -6.82
C ALA A 41 -18.59 -7.59 -6.95
N ILE A 42 -17.55 -6.79 -7.18
CA ILE A 42 -16.16 -7.27 -7.27
C ILE A 42 -15.32 -6.94 -6.03
N ALA A 43 -15.94 -6.37 -4.99
CA ALA A 43 -15.25 -5.85 -3.81
C ALA A 43 -14.02 -5.00 -4.17
N SER A 44 -14.19 -4.11 -5.15
CA SER A 44 -13.08 -3.43 -5.85
C SER A 44 -12.08 -2.78 -4.91
N GLY A 45 -12.54 -2.09 -3.87
CA GLY A 45 -11.66 -1.43 -2.90
C GLY A 45 -10.85 -2.42 -2.07
N ALA A 46 -11.44 -3.56 -1.69
CA ALA A 46 -10.74 -4.61 -0.98
C ALA A 46 -9.63 -5.23 -1.83
N VAL A 47 -9.86 -5.41 -3.14
CA VAL A 47 -8.83 -5.90 -4.08
C VAL A 47 -7.72 -4.87 -4.27
N GLY A 48 -8.07 -3.61 -4.52
CA GLY A 48 -7.10 -2.53 -4.72
C GLY A 48 -6.18 -2.32 -3.51
N VAL A 49 -6.74 -2.24 -2.30
CA VAL A 49 -5.96 -2.08 -1.06
C VAL A 49 -5.05 -3.28 -0.80
N LYS A 50 -5.54 -4.50 -1.03
CA LYS A 50 -4.73 -5.71 -0.81
C LYS A 50 -3.57 -5.83 -1.80
N LEU A 51 -3.78 -5.39 -3.05
CA LEU A 51 -2.71 -5.27 -4.03
C LEU A 51 -1.65 -4.25 -3.58
N PHE A 52 -2.06 -3.10 -3.00
CA PHE A 52 -1.12 -2.15 -2.42
C PHE A 52 -0.30 -2.75 -1.27
N PHE A 53 -0.92 -3.49 -0.34
CA PHE A 53 -0.20 -4.13 0.76
C PHE A 53 0.86 -5.12 0.27
N VAL A 54 0.53 -5.98 -0.70
CA VAL A 54 1.52 -6.91 -1.28
C VAL A 54 2.64 -6.16 -2.01
N LEU A 55 2.31 -5.16 -2.81
CA LEU A 55 3.31 -4.30 -3.49
C LEU A 55 4.23 -3.62 -2.48
N SER A 56 3.68 -3.11 -1.38
CA SER A 56 4.42 -2.49 -0.30
C SER A 56 5.36 -3.50 0.34
N GLY A 57 4.87 -4.65 0.78
CA GLY A 57 5.70 -5.72 1.34
C GLY A 57 6.86 -6.13 0.43
N PHE A 58 6.60 -6.26 -0.86
CA PHE A 58 7.62 -6.56 -1.87
C PHE A 58 8.67 -5.45 -1.98
N LEU A 59 8.23 -4.21 -2.22
CA LEU A 59 9.13 -3.08 -2.45
C LEU A 59 9.96 -2.73 -1.20
N ILE A 60 9.35 -2.76 -0.01
CA ILE A 60 10.09 -2.42 1.21
C ILE A 60 11.17 -3.46 1.47
N THR A 61 10.83 -4.75 1.32
CA THR A 61 11.74 -5.85 1.62
C THR A 61 12.90 -5.84 0.65
N ALA A 62 12.61 -5.65 -0.63
CA ALA A 62 13.63 -5.56 -1.67
C ALA A 62 14.59 -4.36 -1.43
N VAL A 63 14.08 -3.21 -0.98
CA VAL A 63 14.93 -2.06 -0.60
C VAL A 63 15.77 -2.37 0.65
N LEU A 64 15.18 -2.96 1.68
CA LEU A 64 15.90 -3.29 2.93
C LEU A 64 16.99 -4.34 2.71
N LEU A 65 16.74 -5.35 1.86
CA LEU A 65 17.74 -6.34 1.48
C LEU A 65 18.91 -5.71 0.71
N GLY A 66 18.64 -4.78 -0.22
CA GLY A 66 19.69 -4.04 -0.91
C GLY A 66 20.51 -3.16 0.04
N LEU A 67 19.86 -2.44 0.96
CA LEU A 67 20.55 -1.66 2.00
C LEU A 67 21.38 -2.53 2.96
N ARG A 68 20.94 -3.78 3.20
CA ARG A 68 21.67 -4.76 4.01
C ARG A 68 22.91 -5.31 3.31
N GLU A 69 22.92 -5.33 1.97
CA GLU A 69 24.05 -5.79 1.14
C GLU A 69 25.04 -4.68 0.83
N ALA A 70 24.62 -3.42 0.96
CA ALA A 70 25.49 -2.28 0.78
C ALA A 70 26.51 -2.15 1.93
N ASP A 71 27.64 -1.53 1.62
CA ASP A 71 28.74 -1.29 2.57
C ASP A 71 28.38 -0.18 3.57
N MET A 72 27.52 -0.51 4.54
CA MET A 72 27.10 0.37 5.63
C MET A 72 26.66 -0.43 6.86
N SER A 73 26.70 0.22 8.02
CA SER A 73 26.18 -0.38 9.25
C SER A 73 24.66 -0.50 9.24
N ARG A 74 24.10 -1.42 10.04
CA ARG A 74 22.63 -1.61 10.15
C ARG A 74 21.90 -0.33 10.61
N PRO A 75 22.40 0.46 11.59
CA PRO A 75 21.78 1.73 11.95
C PRO A 75 21.78 2.75 10.79
N GLU A 76 22.85 2.83 10.00
CA GLU A 76 22.90 3.71 8.82
C GLU A 76 21.92 3.27 7.73
N ALA A 77 21.80 1.96 7.50
CA ALA A 77 20.80 1.39 6.59
C ALA A 77 19.37 1.76 7.04
N ALA A 78 19.07 1.64 8.34
CA ALA A 78 17.78 2.03 8.90
C ALA A 78 17.52 3.53 8.73
N ALA A 79 18.48 4.40 9.08
CA ALA A 79 18.36 5.84 8.92
C ALA A 79 18.11 6.23 7.45
N ARG A 80 18.81 5.59 6.51
CA ARG A 80 18.63 5.80 5.07
C ARG A 80 17.27 5.34 4.58
N PHE A 81 16.78 4.20 5.08
CA PHE A 81 15.43 3.71 4.77
C PHE A 81 14.36 4.70 5.22
N TYR A 82 14.39 5.14 6.48
CA TYR A 82 13.40 6.06 7.02
C TYR A 82 13.49 7.45 6.41
N TRP A 83 14.69 7.95 6.11
CA TRP A 83 14.85 9.22 5.42
C TRP A 83 14.15 9.23 4.05
N ARG A 84 14.38 8.17 3.25
CA ARG A 84 13.74 7.99 1.94
C ARG A 84 12.22 7.87 2.06
N ARG A 85 11.72 7.27 3.14
CA ARG A 85 10.28 7.10 3.43
C ARG A 85 9.63 8.42 3.81
N ILE A 86 10.20 9.16 4.76
CA ILE A 86 9.68 10.44 5.24
C ILE A 86 9.54 11.42 4.07
N LEU A 87 10.58 11.57 3.24
CA LEU A 87 10.53 12.45 2.08
C LEU A 87 9.49 12.04 1.03
N ARG A 88 9.05 10.78 1.03
CA ARG A 88 8.08 10.25 0.08
C ARG A 88 6.64 10.35 0.60
N LEU A 89 6.40 9.98 1.87
CA LEU A 89 5.04 9.81 2.40
C LEU A 89 4.54 11.06 3.14
N THR A 90 5.41 11.68 3.94
CA THR A 90 5.04 12.77 4.84
C THR A 90 4.46 13.99 4.12
N PRO A 91 5.01 14.48 2.98
CA PRO A 91 4.53 15.74 2.40
C PRO A 91 3.05 15.74 2.06
N ALA A 92 2.58 14.76 1.27
CA ALA A 92 1.19 14.70 0.86
C ALA A 92 0.25 14.40 2.05
N LEU A 93 0.65 13.50 2.97
CA LEU A 93 -0.17 13.17 4.12
C LEU A 93 -0.40 14.38 5.03
N TYR A 94 0.66 15.10 5.38
CA TYR A 94 0.58 16.24 6.29
C TYR A 94 -0.10 17.44 5.63
N ALA A 95 0.09 17.64 4.32
CA ALA A 95 -0.67 18.64 3.56
C ALA A 95 -2.18 18.32 3.56
N ALA A 96 -2.54 17.05 3.36
CA ALA A 96 -3.94 16.63 3.40
C ALA A 96 -4.57 16.78 4.79
N ILE A 97 -3.84 16.40 5.85
CA ILE A 97 -4.29 16.60 7.24
C ILE A 97 -4.48 18.10 7.51
N ALA A 98 -3.50 18.95 7.19
CA ALA A 98 -3.59 20.38 7.39
C ALA A 98 -4.78 21.00 6.63
N ALA A 99 -4.95 20.65 5.35
CA ALA A 99 -6.08 21.11 4.55
C ALA A 99 -7.42 20.65 5.17
N ALA A 100 -7.53 19.40 5.61
CA ALA A 100 -8.74 18.88 6.23
C ALA A 100 -9.06 19.54 7.58
N VAL A 101 -8.05 19.88 8.40
CA VAL A 101 -8.20 20.66 9.64
C VAL A 101 -8.74 22.06 9.34
N LEU A 102 -8.14 22.75 8.37
CA LEU A 102 -8.52 24.12 7.99
C LEU A 102 -9.94 24.17 7.42
N LEU A 103 -10.27 23.24 6.52
CA LEU A 103 -11.58 23.14 5.87
C LEU A 103 -12.67 22.56 6.79
N GLY A 104 -12.32 22.10 8.00
CA GLY A 104 -13.28 21.54 8.96
C GLY A 104 -13.91 20.24 8.49
N VAL A 105 -13.14 19.35 7.85
CA VAL A 105 -13.65 18.08 7.36
C VAL A 105 -13.94 17.13 8.53
N GLY A 106 -15.21 16.89 8.82
CA GLY A 106 -15.63 15.98 9.88
C GLY A 106 -15.03 16.35 11.24
N LEU A 107 -14.49 15.36 11.95
CA LEU A 107 -13.84 15.53 13.25
C LEU A 107 -12.32 15.77 13.16
N MET A 108 -11.79 16.11 11.98
CA MET A 108 -10.34 16.23 11.74
C MET A 108 -9.64 17.19 12.73
N ARG A 109 -10.28 18.29 13.15
CA ARG A 109 -9.69 19.21 14.14
C ARG A 109 -9.40 18.55 15.50
N GLN A 110 -10.16 17.52 15.86
CA GLN A 110 -10.01 16.76 17.10
C GLN A 110 -9.10 15.54 16.88
N ASP A 111 -9.17 14.95 15.69
CA ASP A 111 -8.57 13.64 15.40
C ASP A 111 -7.23 13.68 14.65
N TRP A 112 -6.76 14.86 14.24
CA TRP A 112 -5.57 15.01 13.37
C TRP A 112 -4.35 14.21 13.87
N TRP A 113 -4.16 14.11 15.18
CA TRP A 113 -3.03 13.43 15.79
C TRP A 113 -3.10 11.90 15.63
N TRP A 114 -4.29 11.30 15.62
CA TRP A 114 -4.46 9.88 15.28
C TRP A 114 -3.94 9.60 13.88
N HIS A 115 -4.21 10.50 12.94
CA HIS A 115 -3.79 10.38 11.56
C HIS A 115 -2.28 10.66 11.37
N ALA A 116 -1.76 11.69 12.04
CA ALA A 116 -0.35 12.07 11.97
C ALA A 116 0.58 11.00 12.58
N LEU A 117 0.11 10.30 13.62
CA LEU A 117 0.83 9.23 14.30
C LEU A 117 0.57 7.83 13.74
N TYR A 118 -0.12 7.71 12.59
CA TYR A 118 -0.44 6.43 11.97
C TYR A 118 -1.22 5.48 12.90
N LEU A 119 -2.22 6.03 13.60
CA LEU A 119 -3.14 5.33 14.50
C LEU A 119 -4.60 5.33 13.99
N SER A 120 -4.83 5.73 12.74
CA SER A 120 -6.17 5.76 12.11
C SER A 120 -6.88 4.42 12.18
N ASN A 121 -6.16 3.29 12.03
CA ASN A 121 -6.75 1.97 12.14
C ASN A 121 -7.24 1.64 13.57
N VAL A 122 -6.54 2.12 14.59
CA VAL A 122 -6.99 2.00 15.99
C VAL A 122 -8.22 2.86 16.23
N LEU A 123 -8.25 4.10 15.71
CA LEU A 123 -9.41 4.99 15.81
C LEU A 123 -10.69 4.35 15.23
N VAL A 124 -10.56 3.65 14.09
CA VAL A 124 -11.67 2.90 13.48
C VAL A 124 -12.21 1.82 14.42
N VAL A 125 -11.34 1.10 15.12
CA VAL A 125 -11.74 0.08 16.10
C VAL A 125 -12.37 0.72 17.34
N VAL A 126 -11.80 1.78 17.87
CA VAL A 126 -12.33 2.45 19.07
C VAL A 126 -13.73 3.02 18.81
N ARG A 127 -13.95 3.61 17.64
CA ARG A 127 -15.23 4.25 17.30
C ARG A 127 -16.22 3.34 16.55
N GLN A 128 -15.79 2.13 16.17
CA GLN A 128 -16.62 1.20 15.41
C GLN A 128 -17.17 1.83 14.11
N THR A 129 -16.36 2.65 13.45
CA THR A 129 -16.72 3.32 12.19
C THR A 129 -15.47 3.73 11.43
N PHE A 130 -15.52 3.70 10.10
CA PHE A 130 -14.47 4.28 9.27
C PHE A 130 -14.43 5.80 9.41
N GLY A 131 -15.58 6.45 9.59
CA GLY A 131 -15.65 7.91 9.63
C GLY A 131 -15.18 8.59 8.33
N PRO A 132 -15.10 9.94 8.32
CA PRO A 132 -14.82 10.74 7.12
C PRO A 132 -13.38 10.67 6.62
N VAL A 133 -12.48 10.02 7.36
CA VAL A 133 -11.05 9.90 7.03
C VAL A 133 -10.57 8.46 7.24
N GLY A 134 -11.52 7.53 7.18
CA GLY A 134 -11.28 6.13 7.51
C GLY A 134 -10.23 5.49 6.63
N HIS A 135 -10.13 5.90 5.37
CA HIS A 135 -9.17 5.34 4.40
C HIS A 135 -7.72 5.38 4.88
N PHE A 136 -7.35 6.30 5.79
CA PHE A 136 -6.02 6.32 6.39
C PHE A 136 -5.69 5.10 7.26
N TRP A 137 -6.65 4.21 7.57
CA TRP A 137 -6.39 2.95 8.25
C TRP A 137 -5.35 2.09 7.51
N THR A 138 -5.36 2.12 6.17
CA THR A 138 -4.42 1.34 5.35
C THR A 138 -3.00 1.87 5.47
N LEU A 139 -2.83 3.20 5.45
CA LEU A 139 -1.55 3.88 5.64
C LEU A 139 -0.98 3.58 7.03
N ALA A 140 -1.85 3.55 8.05
CA ALA A 140 -1.47 3.16 9.40
C ALA A 140 -0.92 1.72 9.47
N VAL A 141 -1.61 0.76 8.85
CA VAL A 141 -1.14 -0.63 8.74
C VAL A 141 0.20 -0.72 8.04
N GLU A 142 0.38 0.00 6.93
CA GLU A 142 1.64 0.00 6.18
C GLU A 142 2.80 0.56 7.02
N GLU A 143 2.63 1.72 7.66
CA GLU A 143 3.70 2.31 8.46
C GLU A 143 4.04 1.44 9.68
N GLN A 144 3.05 0.87 10.35
CA GLN A 144 3.25 -0.09 11.45
C GLN A 144 4.07 -1.31 10.98
N PHE A 145 3.77 -1.84 9.80
CA PHE A 145 4.58 -2.90 9.21
C PHE A 145 5.99 -2.44 8.84
N TYR A 146 6.18 -1.21 8.36
CA TYR A 146 7.51 -0.70 8.02
C TYR A 146 8.40 -0.55 9.25
N LEU A 147 7.83 -0.08 10.36
CA LEU A 147 8.49 -0.03 11.66
C LEU A 147 8.93 -1.42 12.11
N LEU A 148 8.00 -2.39 12.13
CA LEU A 148 8.30 -3.75 12.54
C LEU A 148 9.30 -4.44 11.60
N TRP A 149 9.02 -4.44 10.30
CA TRP A 149 9.76 -5.24 9.32
C TRP A 149 11.16 -4.70 9.05
N SER A 150 11.40 -3.39 9.10
CA SER A 150 12.75 -2.85 8.93
C SER A 150 13.70 -3.34 10.03
N LEU A 151 13.23 -3.41 11.28
CA LEU A 151 13.98 -3.99 12.40
C LEU A 151 14.26 -5.48 12.15
N LEU A 152 13.25 -6.26 11.75
CA LEU A 152 13.44 -7.68 11.49
C LEU A 152 14.39 -7.93 10.30
N ALA A 153 14.16 -7.26 9.17
CA ALA A 153 14.91 -7.45 7.93
C ALA A 153 16.39 -7.04 8.05
N LEU A 154 16.69 -5.98 8.79
CA LEU A 154 18.06 -5.50 8.99
C LEU A 154 18.79 -6.28 10.09
N PHE A 155 18.11 -6.61 11.20
CA PHE A 155 18.79 -7.13 12.38
C PHE A 155 18.74 -8.65 12.53
N LEU A 156 17.73 -9.35 12.01
CA LEU A 156 17.71 -10.81 12.04
C LEU A 156 18.72 -11.43 11.07
N PRO A 157 19.29 -12.61 11.40
CA PRO A 157 20.08 -13.36 10.43
C PRO A 157 19.21 -13.78 9.25
N ARG A 158 19.77 -13.83 8.03
CA ARG A 158 19.01 -14.12 6.79
C ARG A 158 18.18 -15.41 6.89
N ARG A 159 18.73 -16.45 7.54
CA ARG A 159 18.05 -17.74 7.79
C ARG A 159 16.75 -17.62 8.59
N ALA A 160 16.59 -16.58 9.40
CA ALA A 160 15.40 -16.36 10.22
C ALA A 160 14.30 -15.55 9.51
N LEU A 161 14.61 -14.91 8.37
CA LEU A 161 13.63 -14.08 7.65
C LEU A 161 12.50 -14.91 7.03
N ILE A 162 12.82 -16.08 6.45
CA ILE A 162 11.80 -16.97 5.87
C ILE A 162 10.85 -17.51 6.94
N PRO A 163 11.31 -18.06 8.09
CA PRO A 163 10.43 -18.41 9.20
C PRO A 163 9.58 -17.25 9.71
N ALA A 164 10.15 -16.04 9.85
CA ALA A 164 9.39 -14.87 10.30
C ALA A 164 8.26 -14.51 9.32
N VAL A 165 8.54 -14.52 8.01
CA VAL A 165 7.54 -14.29 6.96
C VAL A 165 6.48 -15.39 6.95
N ALA A 166 6.87 -16.66 7.08
CA ALA A 166 5.92 -17.75 7.18
C ALA A 166 5.00 -17.60 8.41
N GLY A 167 5.56 -17.20 9.56
CA GLY A 167 4.80 -16.87 10.76
C GLY A 167 3.77 -15.76 10.53
N PHE A 168 4.14 -14.68 9.83
CA PHE A 168 3.22 -13.60 9.49
C PHE A 168 2.13 -14.01 8.49
N ILE A 169 2.45 -14.86 7.51
CA ILE A 169 1.46 -15.41 6.57
C ILE A 169 0.40 -16.23 7.31
N LEU A 170 0.80 -16.97 8.35
CA LEU A 170 -0.11 -17.75 9.18
C LEU A 170 -0.88 -16.88 10.20
N LEU A 171 -0.23 -15.85 10.75
CA LEU A 171 -0.82 -14.96 11.75
C LEU A 171 -2.04 -14.21 11.22
N GLY A 172 -2.04 -13.78 9.96
CA GLY A 172 -3.16 -13.09 9.32
C GLY A 172 -4.50 -13.81 9.42
N PRO A 173 -4.66 -14.98 8.78
CA PRO A 173 -5.89 -15.77 8.87
C PRO A 173 -6.17 -16.26 10.30
N ALA A 174 -5.14 -16.60 11.10
CA ALA A 174 -5.33 -17.01 12.49
C ALA A 174 -5.97 -15.89 13.34
N TYR A 175 -5.50 -14.65 13.18
CA TYR A 175 -6.08 -13.48 13.85
C TYR A 175 -7.53 -13.24 13.40
N ARG A 176 -7.83 -13.30 12.10
CA ARG A 176 -9.21 -13.15 11.60
C ARG A 176 -10.14 -14.25 12.12
N LEU A 177 -9.65 -15.48 12.21
CA LEU A 177 -10.39 -16.60 12.78
C LEU A 177 -10.66 -16.38 14.27
N ALA A 178 -9.66 -15.92 15.03
CA ALA A 178 -9.80 -15.60 16.45
C ALA A 178 -10.84 -14.49 16.68
N LEU A 179 -10.83 -13.42 15.85
CA LEU A 179 -11.85 -12.37 15.91
C LEU A 179 -13.26 -12.91 15.63
N ALA A 180 -13.39 -13.75 14.60
CA ALA A 180 -14.68 -14.34 14.24
C ALA A 180 -15.22 -15.26 15.33
N TRP A 181 -14.35 -16.09 15.94
CA TRP A 181 -14.71 -17.00 17.01
C TRP A 181 -15.07 -16.27 18.31
N ALA A 182 -14.34 -15.20 18.63
CA ALA A 182 -14.61 -14.35 19.79
C ALA A 182 -15.81 -13.39 19.61
N GLY A 183 -16.45 -13.39 18.43
CA GLY A 183 -17.56 -12.45 18.13
C GLY A 183 -17.15 -10.98 18.12
N VAL A 184 -15.85 -10.69 17.95
CA VAL A 184 -15.34 -9.33 17.90
C VAL A 184 -15.73 -8.69 16.57
N SER A 185 -16.07 -7.40 16.62
CA SER A 185 -16.43 -6.61 15.45
C SER A 185 -15.44 -6.76 14.28
N SER A 186 -15.97 -6.80 13.05
CA SER A 186 -15.17 -6.86 11.83
C SER A 186 -14.26 -5.64 11.65
N PHE A 187 -14.53 -4.51 12.31
CA PHE A 187 -13.62 -3.37 12.33
C PHE A 187 -12.24 -3.74 12.89
N ALA A 188 -12.11 -4.71 13.80
CA ALA A 188 -10.82 -5.15 14.32
C ALA A 188 -9.92 -5.81 13.25
N GLN A 189 -10.45 -6.15 12.07
CA GLN A 189 -9.67 -6.66 10.94
C GLN A 189 -8.79 -5.59 10.27
N VAL A 190 -9.03 -4.29 10.53
CA VAL A 190 -8.23 -3.19 9.96
C VAL A 190 -6.90 -2.98 10.69
N LEU A 191 -6.67 -3.70 11.79
CA LEU A 191 -5.38 -3.69 12.50
C LEU A 191 -4.31 -4.45 11.71
N LEU A 192 -3.04 -4.18 12.00
CA LEU A 192 -1.90 -4.83 11.35
C LEU A 192 -2.02 -6.37 11.35
N PRO A 193 -2.33 -7.06 12.47
CA PRO A 193 -2.45 -8.52 12.46
C PRO A 193 -3.46 -9.06 11.46
N GLY A 194 -4.53 -8.33 11.14
CA GLY A 194 -5.53 -8.74 10.15
C GLY A 194 -5.06 -8.68 8.70
N ASN A 195 -3.95 -7.99 8.42
CA ASN A 195 -3.47 -7.72 7.06
C ASN A 195 -1.99 -8.08 6.85
N ILE A 196 -1.32 -8.57 7.89
CA ILE A 196 0.13 -8.83 7.88
C ILE A 196 0.53 -9.95 6.91
N ASP A 197 -0.38 -10.88 6.60
CA ASP A 197 -0.18 -11.96 5.62
C ASP A 197 0.01 -11.42 4.20
N GLY A 198 -0.72 -10.37 3.80
CA GLY A 198 -0.54 -9.71 2.51
C GLY A 198 0.83 -9.04 2.38
N LEU A 199 1.22 -8.28 3.39
CA LEU A 199 2.54 -7.63 3.45
C LEU A 199 3.66 -8.68 3.47
N ALA A 200 3.47 -9.77 4.21
CA ALA A 200 4.40 -10.89 4.30
C ALA A 200 4.51 -11.68 2.98
N LEU A 201 3.41 -11.88 2.24
CA LEU A 201 3.47 -12.46 0.88
C LEU A 201 4.30 -11.61 -0.07
N GLY A 202 4.18 -10.27 0.02
CA GLY A 202 5.07 -9.35 -0.68
C GLY A 202 6.54 -9.54 -0.28
N ALA A 203 6.82 -9.62 1.03
CA ALA A 203 8.16 -9.87 1.54
C ALA A 203 8.73 -11.22 1.09
N LEU A 204 7.90 -12.28 1.05
CA LEU A 204 8.27 -13.61 0.55
C LEU A 204 8.70 -13.56 -0.91
N LEU A 205 7.97 -12.82 -1.75
CA LEU A 205 8.35 -12.64 -3.15
C LEU A 205 9.72 -11.98 -3.28
N ALA A 206 10.01 -10.95 -2.49
CA ALA A 206 11.32 -10.30 -2.49
C ALA A 206 12.44 -11.25 -2.02
N LEU A 207 12.20 -12.02 -0.95
CA LEU A 207 13.18 -12.97 -0.39
C LEU A 207 13.45 -14.17 -1.32
N SER A 208 12.45 -14.64 -2.06
CA SER A 208 12.61 -15.72 -3.05
C SER A 208 13.50 -15.33 -4.24
N HIS A 209 13.87 -14.05 -4.36
CA HIS A 209 14.86 -13.54 -5.32
C HIS A 209 14.59 -13.91 -6.78
N ARG A 210 13.33 -14.11 -7.16
CA ARG A 210 12.90 -14.57 -8.50
C ARG A 210 13.30 -16.00 -8.87
N HIS A 211 13.67 -16.81 -7.89
CA HIS A 211 14.09 -18.19 -8.05
C HIS A 211 13.34 -19.12 -7.07
N GLY A 212 13.46 -20.44 -7.29
CA GLY A 212 12.86 -21.45 -6.40
C GLY A 212 11.38 -21.77 -6.66
N ALA A 213 10.87 -22.74 -5.90
CA ALA A 213 9.53 -23.28 -6.09
C ALA A 213 8.42 -22.25 -5.80
N VAL A 214 8.57 -21.45 -4.74
CA VAL A 214 7.60 -20.42 -4.34
C VAL A 214 7.41 -19.38 -5.44
N TRP A 215 8.50 -18.88 -6.03
CA TRP A 215 8.41 -17.92 -7.13
C TRP A 215 7.75 -18.52 -8.37
N ARG A 216 8.11 -19.76 -8.74
CA ARG A 216 7.47 -20.46 -9.87
C ARG A 216 5.97 -20.63 -9.66
N MET A 217 5.56 -21.02 -8.46
CA MET A 217 4.16 -21.15 -8.09
C MET A 217 3.44 -19.80 -8.17
N LEU A 218 3.90 -18.77 -7.45
CA LEU A 218 3.21 -17.48 -7.39
C LEU A 218 3.19 -16.78 -8.75
N SER A 219 4.23 -16.95 -9.57
CA SER A 219 4.27 -16.36 -10.91
C SER A 219 3.50 -17.15 -11.98
N SER A 220 2.75 -18.19 -11.59
CA SER A 220 1.85 -18.94 -12.46
C SER A 220 0.54 -18.18 -12.66
N PRO A 221 0.07 -18.00 -13.92
CA PRO A 221 -1.23 -17.39 -14.18
C PRO A 221 -2.39 -18.24 -13.62
N TRP A 222 -2.19 -19.55 -13.43
CA TRP A 222 -3.19 -20.43 -12.83
C TRP A 222 -3.41 -20.15 -11.35
N VAL A 223 -2.36 -19.78 -10.61
CA VAL A 223 -2.52 -19.38 -9.19
C VAL A 223 -3.30 -18.08 -9.10
N LEU A 224 -3.03 -17.11 -9.97
CA LEU A 224 -3.83 -15.89 -10.08
C LEU A 224 -5.30 -16.22 -10.40
N ALA A 225 -5.55 -17.00 -11.45
CA ALA A 225 -6.90 -17.33 -11.88
C ALA A 225 -7.68 -18.12 -10.81
N ALA A 226 -7.07 -19.15 -10.21
CA ALA A 226 -7.72 -19.99 -9.20
C ALA A 226 -8.01 -19.19 -7.92
N SER A 227 -7.05 -18.39 -7.43
CA SER A 227 -7.26 -17.57 -6.23
C SER A 227 -8.29 -16.45 -6.47
N ALA A 228 -8.28 -15.81 -7.64
CA ALA A 228 -9.28 -14.82 -8.01
C ALA A 228 -10.69 -15.43 -8.17
N ALA A 229 -10.80 -16.59 -8.81
CA ALA A 229 -12.06 -17.31 -8.96
C ALA A 229 -12.62 -17.76 -7.60
N ALA A 230 -11.77 -18.32 -6.73
CA ALA A 230 -12.16 -18.69 -5.37
C ALA A 230 -12.59 -17.47 -4.54
N ALA A 231 -11.88 -16.34 -4.65
CA ALA A 231 -12.28 -15.10 -4.00
C ALA A 231 -13.63 -14.58 -4.53
N GLY A 232 -13.85 -14.63 -5.84
CA GLY A 232 -15.12 -14.27 -6.47
C GLY A 232 -16.28 -15.17 -6.04
N GLY A 233 -16.05 -16.47 -5.90
CA GLY A 233 -17.02 -17.42 -5.37
C GLY A 233 -17.45 -17.08 -3.94
N LEU A 234 -16.55 -16.54 -3.11
CA LEU A 234 -16.86 -16.08 -1.76
C LEU A 234 -17.64 -14.75 -1.72
N LEU A 235 -17.77 -14.03 -2.85
CA LEU A 235 -18.64 -12.85 -2.93
C LEU A 235 -20.10 -13.22 -3.22
N LEU A 236 -20.38 -14.47 -3.61
CA LEU A 236 -21.74 -14.92 -3.87
C LEU A 236 -22.57 -14.95 -2.58
N PRO A 237 -23.88 -14.64 -2.63
CA PRO A 237 -24.74 -14.58 -1.43
C PRO A 237 -24.76 -15.87 -0.60
N ALA A 238 -24.56 -17.02 -1.24
CA ALA A 238 -24.54 -18.34 -0.58
C ALA A 238 -23.25 -18.62 0.21
N ALA A 239 -22.21 -17.78 0.10
CA ALA A 239 -20.92 -18.03 0.74
C ALA A 239 -20.98 -17.86 2.27
N PRO A 240 -20.45 -18.82 3.06
CA PRO A 240 -20.43 -18.74 4.51
C PRO A 240 -19.76 -17.45 5.01
N ASP A 241 -20.36 -16.77 5.97
CA ASP A 241 -19.85 -15.51 6.53
C ASP A 241 -18.43 -15.67 7.11
N LEU A 242 -18.16 -16.80 7.78
CA LEU A 242 -16.82 -17.13 8.27
C LEU A 242 -15.79 -17.20 7.14
N ALA A 243 -16.14 -17.84 6.01
CA ALA A 243 -15.25 -17.91 4.85
C ALA A 243 -15.00 -16.53 4.24
N ARG A 244 -16.04 -15.67 4.19
CA ARG A 244 -15.92 -14.27 3.74
C ARG A 244 -15.02 -13.43 4.64
N ARG A 245 -15.05 -13.65 5.97
CA ARG A 245 -14.22 -12.90 6.92
C ARG A 245 -12.77 -13.39 7.01
N VAL A 246 -12.55 -14.70 6.87
CA VAL A 246 -11.23 -15.31 7.13
C VAL A 246 -10.49 -15.62 5.83
N VAL A 247 -11.15 -16.32 4.90
CA VAL A 247 -10.52 -16.92 3.71
C VAL A 247 -10.45 -15.93 2.55
N PHE A 248 -11.52 -15.19 2.28
CA PHE A 248 -11.58 -14.22 1.18
C PHE A 248 -10.39 -13.23 1.21
N PRO A 249 -10.01 -12.60 2.33
CA PRO A 249 -8.89 -11.68 2.33
C PRO A 249 -7.56 -12.34 1.94
N SER A 250 -7.29 -13.56 2.42
CA SER A 250 -6.07 -14.30 2.07
C SER A 250 -6.05 -14.76 0.61
N LEU A 251 -7.19 -15.12 0.03
CA LEU A 251 -7.29 -15.43 -1.41
C LEU A 251 -6.98 -14.20 -2.27
N VAL A 252 -7.50 -13.03 -1.89
CA VAL A 252 -7.20 -11.78 -2.60
C VAL A 252 -5.72 -11.37 -2.43
N PHE A 253 -5.12 -11.61 -1.26
CA PHE A 253 -3.68 -11.41 -1.08
C PHE A 253 -2.84 -12.37 -1.92
N LEU A 254 -3.25 -13.64 -2.03
CA LEU A 254 -2.59 -14.63 -2.89
C LEU A 254 -2.68 -14.23 -4.36
N ALA A 255 -3.87 -13.83 -4.84
CA ALA A 255 -4.08 -13.31 -6.18
C ALA A 255 -3.20 -12.08 -6.45
N SER A 256 -3.13 -11.16 -5.49
CA SER A 256 -2.29 -9.97 -5.56
C SER A 256 -0.80 -10.32 -5.60
N ALA A 257 -0.34 -11.27 -4.79
CA ALA A 257 1.02 -11.80 -4.83
C ALA A 257 1.36 -12.41 -6.18
N SER A 258 0.43 -13.18 -6.77
CA SER A 258 0.61 -13.70 -8.12
C SER A 258 0.68 -12.60 -9.18
N ALA A 259 -0.19 -11.59 -9.11
CA ALA A 259 -0.14 -10.45 -10.02
C ALA A 259 1.20 -9.69 -9.93
N VAL A 260 1.71 -9.46 -8.70
CA VAL A 260 3.02 -8.84 -8.47
C VAL A 260 4.16 -9.72 -9.00
N ALA A 261 4.11 -11.03 -8.79
CA ALA A 261 5.13 -11.95 -9.28
C ALA A 261 5.18 -12.00 -10.82
N ILE A 262 4.03 -12.05 -11.48
CA ILE A 262 3.91 -12.01 -12.94
C ILE A 262 4.40 -10.65 -13.47
N GLY A 263 3.95 -9.54 -12.88
CA GLY A 263 4.38 -8.19 -13.23
C GLY A 263 5.86 -7.93 -12.97
N SER A 264 6.50 -8.73 -12.11
CA SER A 264 7.92 -8.60 -11.76
C SER A 264 8.88 -9.38 -12.66
N LYS A 265 8.37 -10.24 -13.57
CA LYS A 265 9.20 -11.00 -14.51
C LYS A 265 9.89 -10.08 -15.52
N ALA A 266 11.22 -10.22 -15.62
CA ALA A 266 12.02 -9.59 -16.66
C ALA A 266 11.56 -10.08 -18.04
N GLY A 267 11.42 -9.18 -19.01
CA GLY A 267 11.04 -9.53 -20.39
C GLY A 267 9.64 -10.14 -20.54
N GLY A 268 8.75 -10.01 -19.54
CA GLY A 268 7.46 -10.70 -19.52
C GLY A 268 6.66 -10.59 -20.82
N GLY A 269 5.99 -11.70 -21.19
CA GLY A 269 5.25 -11.85 -22.44
C GLY A 269 4.18 -10.78 -22.67
N ALA A 270 3.66 -10.72 -23.91
CA ALA A 270 2.75 -9.68 -24.39
C ALA A 270 1.58 -9.37 -23.43
N GLY A 271 1.06 -10.39 -22.73
CA GLY A 271 -0.07 -10.28 -21.81
C GLY A 271 0.09 -9.34 -20.60
N VAL A 272 1.31 -8.89 -20.26
CA VAL A 272 1.54 -7.90 -19.19
C VAL A 272 2.32 -6.66 -19.63
N ARG A 273 2.62 -6.52 -20.92
CA ARG A 273 3.30 -5.34 -21.46
C ARG A 273 2.45 -4.07 -21.38
N TRP A 274 1.13 -4.21 -21.41
CA TRP A 274 0.20 -3.09 -21.27
C TRP A 274 0.36 -2.35 -19.92
N LEU A 275 0.82 -3.03 -18.86
CA LEU A 275 1.15 -2.39 -17.56
C LEU A 275 2.28 -1.37 -17.67
N GLU A 276 3.07 -1.40 -18.74
CA GLU A 276 4.16 -0.46 -19.01
C GLU A 276 3.69 0.80 -19.77
N ALA A 277 2.39 0.88 -20.12
CA ALA A 277 1.83 2.03 -20.79
C ALA A 277 2.13 3.32 -20.01
N THR A 278 2.54 4.37 -20.73
CA THR A 278 2.97 5.65 -20.15
C THR A 278 1.93 6.22 -19.18
N ILE A 279 0.65 6.15 -19.54
CA ILE A 279 -0.44 6.64 -18.69
C ILE A 279 -0.54 5.86 -17.37
N LEU A 280 -0.43 4.53 -17.41
CA LEU A 280 -0.49 3.71 -16.20
C LEU A 280 0.74 3.94 -15.32
N ARG A 281 1.92 4.10 -15.92
CA ARG A 281 3.13 4.46 -15.16
C ARG A 281 3.01 5.81 -14.47
N HIS A 282 2.43 6.79 -15.15
CA HIS A 282 2.18 8.12 -14.59
C HIS A 282 1.20 8.05 -13.42
N ILE A 283 0.03 7.44 -13.62
CA ILE A 283 -0.96 7.25 -12.54
C ILE A 283 -0.34 6.46 -11.38
N GLY A 284 0.45 5.42 -11.67
CA GLY A 284 1.17 4.65 -10.67
C GLY A 284 2.15 5.49 -9.85
N THR A 285 2.79 6.48 -10.48
CA THR A 285 3.72 7.41 -9.83
C THR A 285 2.99 8.31 -8.82
N ILE A 286 1.85 8.88 -9.21
CA ILE A 286 1.05 9.78 -8.35
C ILE A 286 0.00 9.06 -7.49
N SER A 287 -0.08 7.72 -7.58
CA SER A 287 -1.08 6.88 -6.89
C SER A 287 -1.18 7.13 -5.38
N TYR A 288 -0.06 7.46 -4.72
CA TYR A 288 -0.05 7.79 -3.31
C TYR A 288 -0.83 9.08 -3.02
N GLY A 289 -0.57 10.15 -3.77
CA GLY A 289 -1.33 11.40 -3.66
C GLY A 289 -2.82 11.18 -3.95
N ILE A 290 -3.16 10.45 -5.02
CA ILE A 290 -4.56 10.12 -5.33
C ILE A 290 -5.22 9.42 -4.12
N TYR A 291 -4.55 8.42 -3.55
CA TYR A 291 -5.07 7.71 -2.38
C TYR A 291 -5.25 8.63 -1.17
N VAL A 292 -4.30 9.53 -0.92
CA VAL A 292 -4.39 10.46 0.21
C VAL A 292 -5.57 11.41 0.04
N TYR A 293 -5.75 12.02 -1.14
CA TYR A 293 -6.69 13.13 -1.33
C TYR A 293 -8.11 12.71 -1.70
N HIS A 294 -8.32 11.59 -2.40
CA HIS A 294 -9.61 11.28 -3.04
C HIS A 294 -10.81 11.34 -2.07
N TYR A 295 -10.66 10.80 -0.86
CA TYR A 295 -11.75 10.65 0.09
C TYR A 295 -12.25 11.99 0.67
N PHE A 296 -11.44 13.06 0.60
CA PHE A 296 -11.86 14.40 1.05
C PHE A 296 -12.76 15.11 0.06
N LEU A 297 -12.68 14.77 -1.23
CA LEU A 297 -13.36 15.50 -2.30
C LEU A 297 -14.89 15.46 -2.19
N PRO A 298 -15.55 14.30 -1.92
CA PRO A 298 -16.98 14.28 -1.72
C PRO A 298 -17.44 15.10 -0.50
N LEU A 299 -16.63 15.13 0.57
CA LEU A 299 -16.94 15.87 1.79
C LEU A 299 -16.84 17.38 1.56
N ILE A 300 -15.79 17.82 0.86
CA ILE A 300 -15.61 19.21 0.47
C ILE A 300 -16.73 19.63 -0.50
N ALA A 301 -17.05 18.81 -1.50
CA ALA A 301 -18.12 19.09 -2.45
C ALA A 301 -19.48 19.20 -1.76
N ALA A 302 -19.82 18.28 -0.86
CA ALA A 302 -21.07 18.33 -0.11
C ALA A 302 -21.22 19.62 0.72
N ARG A 303 -20.12 20.14 1.25
CA ARG A 303 -20.13 21.36 2.07
C ARG A 303 -20.11 22.65 1.25
N TRP A 304 -19.29 22.71 0.21
CA TRP A 304 -18.92 23.96 -0.47
C TRP A 304 -19.38 24.05 -1.91
N VAL A 305 -19.65 22.91 -2.57
CA VAL A 305 -20.10 22.86 -3.97
C VAL A 305 -21.27 21.87 -4.12
N PRO A 306 -22.44 22.12 -3.49
CA PRO A 306 -23.54 21.15 -3.45
C PRO A 306 -24.04 20.71 -4.82
N ALA A 307 -23.91 21.57 -5.84
CA ALA A 307 -24.23 21.23 -7.22
C ALA A 307 -23.42 20.03 -7.75
N VAL A 308 -22.14 19.91 -7.39
CA VAL A 308 -21.31 18.75 -7.74
C VAL A 308 -21.71 17.52 -6.92
N ALA A 309 -21.98 17.69 -5.62
CA ALA A 309 -22.40 16.59 -4.76
C ALA A 309 -23.75 15.97 -5.19
N ASN A 310 -24.64 16.80 -5.73
CA ASN A 310 -25.97 16.41 -6.21
C ASN A 310 -26.00 16.05 -7.70
N ALA A 311 -24.86 16.08 -8.41
CA ALA A 311 -24.80 15.70 -9.81
C ALA A 311 -25.17 14.22 -10.02
N PRO A 312 -25.66 13.83 -11.21
CA PRO A 312 -25.95 12.44 -11.54
C PRO A 312 -24.74 11.52 -11.32
N GLY A 313 -24.98 10.30 -10.85
CA GLY A 313 -23.93 9.37 -10.40
C GLY A 313 -22.70 9.27 -11.29
N PRO A 314 -22.84 8.97 -12.60
CA PRO A 314 -21.70 8.87 -13.52
C PRO A 314 -20.93 10.19 -13.69
N LEU A 315 -21.64 11.32 -13.80
CA LEU A 315 -21.01 12.63 -13.93
C LEU A 315 -20.26 13.00 -12.65
N ARG A 316 -20.89 12.79 -11.49
CA ARG A 316 -20.28 13.02 -10.17
C ARG A 316 -19.03 12.16 -9.98
N ALA A 317 -19.09 10.89 -10.37
CA ALA A 317 -17.94 9.98 -10.35
C ALA A 317 -16.78 10.49 -11.21
N GLY A 318 -17.08 10.89 -12.45
CA GLY A 318 -16.10 11.48 -13.37
C GLY A 318 -15.45 12.74 -12.80
N ILE A 319 -16.24 13.63 -12.19
CA ILE A 319 -15.74 14.84 -11.52
C ILE A 319 -14.80 14.48 -10.37
N TYR A 320 -15.17 13.55 -9.49
CA TYR A 320 -14.33 13.17 -8.35
C TYR A 320 -13.05 12.44 -8.76
N VAL A 321 -13.09 11.59 -9.78
CA VAL A 321 -11.88 10.97 -10.35
C VAL A 321 -10.96 12.04 -10.95
N ALA A 322 -11.51 12.94 -11.78
CA ALA A 322 -10.73 14.02 -12.39
C ALA A 322 -10.12 14.96 -11.34
N ALA A 323 -10.89 15.34 -10.32
CA ALA A 323 -10.41 16.16 -9.21
C ALA A 323 -9.34 15.43 -8.37
N SER A 324 -9.48 14.12 -8.14
CA SER A 324 -8.47 13.33 -7.43
C SER A 324 -7.14 13.30 -8.17
N LEU A 325 -7.19 13.11 -9.49
CA LEU A 325 -6.02 13.15 -10.36
C LEU A 325 -5.39 14.53 -10.39
N ALA A 326 -6.20 15.59 -10.52
CA ALA A 326 -5.71 16.96 -10.56
C ALA A 326 -5.03 17.39 -9.25
N VAL A 327 -5.67 17.14 -8.10
CA VAL A 327 -5.09 17.47 -6.78
C VAL A 327 -3.82 16.66 -6.53
N ALA A 328 -3.81 15.38 -6.87
CA ALA A 328 -2.61 14.54 -6.75
C ALA A 328 -1.47 15.02 -7.67
N GLU A 329 -1.77 15.45 -8.90
CA GLU A 329 -0.78 15.98 -9.83
C GLU A 329 -0.17 17.29 -9.34
N VAL A 330 -1.00 18.20 -8.81
CA VAL A 330 -0.55 19.46 -8.21
C VAL A 330 0.33 19.19 -7.00
N SER A 331 -0.14 18.35 -6.07
CA SER A 331 0.65 17.91 -4.90
C SER A 331 1.98 17.30 -5.35
N TRP A 332 1.96 16.43 -6.35
CA TRP A 332 3.15 15.77 -6.85
C TRP A 332 4.18 16.77 -7.38
N ARG A 333 3.78 17.69 -8.25
CA ARG A 333 4.70 18.63 -8.92
C ARG A 333 5.27 19.67 -7.98
N PHE A 334 4.43 20.22 -7.10
CA PHE A 334 4.79 21.42 -6.33
C PHE A 334 5.20 21.12 -4.89
N LEU A 335 4.82 19.96 -4.34
CA LEU A 335 5.11 19.60 -2.96
C LEU A 335 5.99 18.34 -2.87
N GLU A 336 5.55 17.22 -3.42
CA GLU A 336 6.22 15.93 -3.22
C GLU A 336 7.52 15.83 -4.01
N GLN A 337 7.52 16.16 -5.30
CA GLN A 337 8.71 16.03 -6.15
C GLN A 337 9.88 16.91 -5.69
N PRO A 338 9.70 18.21 -5.33
CA PRO A 338 10.78 19.03 -4.81
C PRO A 338 11.41 18.46 -3.53
N ILE A 339 10.58 18.00 -2.58
CA ILE A 339 11.04 17.42 -1.33
C ILE A 339 11.77 16.09 -1.58
N ARG A 340 11.27 15.26 -2.50
CA ARG A 340 11.92 13.99 -2.87
C ARG A 340 13.29 14.17 -3.52
N ARG A 341 13.57 15.30 -4.16
CA ARG A 341 14.92 15.62 -4.69
C ARG A 341 15.97 15.82 -3.58
N LEU A 342 15.54 16.02 -2.33
CA LEU A 342 16.43 16.11 -1.17
C LEU A 342 16.89 14.73 -0.66
N ARG A 343 16.43 13.64 -1.28
CA ARG A 343 16.74 12.26 -0.88
C ARG A 343 18.23 11.99 -0.80
N ASP A 344 18.99 12.59 -1.73
CA ASP A 344 20.42 12.36 -1.87
C ASP A 344 21.25 13.36 -1.04
N ARG A 345 20.59 14.20 -0.20
CA ARG A 345 21.19 15.35 0.52
C ARG A 345 21.25 15.23 2.07
N ARG A 346 21.23 14.05 2.71
CA ARG A 346 21.26 13.96 4.21
C ARG A 346 22.39 13.09 4.79
N PRO A 347 22.74 13.35 6.07
CA PRO A 347 23.99 13.95 6.52
C PRO A 347 25.11 12.92 6.69
N ALA A 348 26.35 13.34 6.47
CA ALA A 348 27.51 12.58 6.90
C ALA A 348 27.35 12.24 8.39
N ALA A 349 27.53 10.97 8.76
CA ALA A 349 27.68 10.60 10.16
C ALA A 349 28.80 11.46 10.79
N PRO A 350 28.71 11.85 12.07
CA PRO A 350 29.81 12.55 12.72
C PRO A 350 31.06 11.69 12.52
N ALA A 351 32.07 12.27 11.89
CA ALA A 351 33.35 11.62 11.68
C ALA A 351 33.78 11.03 13.03
N ARG A 352 34.05 9.72 13.06
CA ARG A 352 34.68 9.10 14.23
C ARG A 352 35.94 9.92 14.49
N ARG A 353 35.96 10.68 15.59
CA ARG A 353 37.19 11.30 16.06
C ARG A 353 38.15 10.13 16.27
N ALA A 354 39.21 10.10 15.47
CA ALA A 354 40.33 9.24 15.76
C ALA A 354 40.79 9.59 17.18
N GLU A 355 40.76 8.60 18.09
CA GLU A 355 41.45 8.75 19.36
C GLU A 355 42.94 8.97 19.04
N PRO A 356 43.55 10.05 19.55
CA PRO A 356 45.00 10.18 19.48
C PRO A 356 45.63 9.05 20.31
N ALA A 357 46.63 8.40 19.71
CA ALA A 357 47.41 7.32 20.28
C ALA A 357 48.16 7.71 21.56
#